data_AF-A0AAU2TSD4-F1
#
_entry.id   AF-A0AAU2TSD4-F1
#
_cell.length_a   1.000
_cell.length_b   1.000
_cell.length_c   1.000
_cell.angle_alpha   90.00
_cell.angle_beta   90.00
_cell.angle_gamma   90.00
#
_symmetry.space_group_name_H-M   'P 1'
#
loop_
_entity.id
_entity.type
_entity.pdbx_description
1 polymer ?
#
loop_
_entity_poly.entity_id
_entity_poly.type
_entity_poly.pdbx_seq_one_letter_code
_entity_poly.pdbx_strand_id
1 'polypeptide(L)'
;MHPLATLFTDGWVRLFAADHQQVSSATCGGKPLEVRRVGTVAQGVRTLYAVWFPDYTKGSIELSLSHDGTTSEASLRLGDFGDRTCVAVP
;
A
#
# COMPACT_ATOMS: atom_id res chain seq x y z
N MET A 1 16.59 26.42 5.95
CA MET A 1 15.74 26.04 4.80
C MET A 1 15.73 24.52 4.75
N HIS A 2 14.55 23.89 4.75
CA HIS A 2 14.46 22.43 4.63
C HIS A 2 14.54 22.10 3.13
N PRO A 3 15.51 21.28 2.66
CA PRO A 3 15.55 20.88 1.27
C PRO A 3 14.29 20.06 0.98
N LEU A 4 13.40 20.62 0.17
CA LEU A 4 12.27 19.89 -0.39
C LEU A 4 12.82 18.92 -1.44
N ALA A 5 12.65 17.63 -1.23
CA ALA A 5 12.95 16.62 -2.22
C ALA A 5 11.68 16.35 -3.04
N THR A 6 11.75 16.58 -4.35
CA THR A 6 10.70 16.18 -5.29
C THR A 6 11.04 14.79 -5.82
N LEU A 7 10.13 13.84 -5.63
CA LEU A 7 10.28 12.47 -6.12
C LEU A 7 9.36 12.30 -7.34
N PHE A 8 9.94 11.85 -8.45
CA PHE A 8 9.20 11.44 -9.64
C PHE A 8 9.13 9.91 -9.66
N THR A 9 7.98 9.39 -10.03
CA THR A 9 7.75 7.95 -10.19
C THR A 9 7.26 7.73 -11.60
N ASP A 10 7.81 6.72 -12.27
CA ASP A 10 7.21 6.15 -13.47
C ASP A 10 6.03 5.28 -13.02
N GLY A 11 4.79 5.73 -13.21
CA GLY A 11 3.60 4.96 -12.83
C GLY A 11 2.83 5.54 -11.64
N TRP A 12 2.12 4.66 -10.92
CA TRP A 12 1.08 5.03 -9.96
C TRP A 12 1.42 4.57 -8.55
N VAL A 13 1.48 5.52 -7.61
CA VAL A 13 1.70 5.24 -6.20
C VAL A 13 0.39 5.25 -5.45
N ARG A 14 0.14 4.21 -4.66
CA ARG A 14 -0.95 4.17 -3.70
C ARG A 14 -0.39 4.35 -2.29
N LEU A 15 -0.76 5.47 -1.66
CA LEU A 15 -0.48 5.72 -0.26
C LEU A 15 -1.64 5.23 0.61
N PHE A 16 -1.32 4.54 1.70
CA PHE A 16 -2.29 4.04 2.67
C PHE A 16 -1.65 3.93 4.05
N ALA A 17 -2.48 3.85 5.09
CA ALA A 17 -2.03 3.79 6.47
C ALA A 17 -2.54 2.54 7.17
N ALA A 18 -1.75 2.01 8.10
CA ALA A 18 -2.17 0.98 9.04
C ALA A 18 -2.14 1.53 10.47
N ASP A 19 -3.20 1.31 11.23
CA ASP A 19 -3.39 1.81 12.59
C ASP A 19 -2.84 0.78 13.57
N HIS A 20 -1.80 1.14 14.34
CA HIS A 20 -1.10 0.25 15.29
C HIS A 20 -0.56 -1.08 14.74
N GLN A 21 -0.73 -1.38 13.45
CA GLN A 21 -0.23 -2.58 12.78
C GLN A 21 0.90 -2.24 11.82
N GLN A 22 1.71 -3.25 11.48
CA GLN A 22 2.73 -3.13 10.43
C GLN A 22 2.40 -4.00 9.23
N VAL A 23 2.46 -3.43 8.03
CA VAL A 23 2.36 -4.19 6.79
C VAL A 23 3.67 -4.94 6.56
N SER A 24 3.61 -6.27 6.51
CA SER A 24 4.77 -7.13 6.26
C SER A 24 4.91 -7.52 4.78
N SER A 25 3.80 -7.61 4.05
CA SER A 25 3.78 -7.87 2.61
C SER A 25 2.48 -7.38 1.98
N ALA A 26 2.48 -7.26 0.65
CA ALA A 26 1.29 -7.07 -0.15
C ALA A 26 1.36 -7.94 -1.40
N THR A 27 0.21 -8.39 -1.89
CA THR A 27 0.12 -9.13 -3.14
C THR A 27 -0.98 -8.58 -4.05
N CYS A 28 -0.77 -8.77 -5.34
CA CYS A 28 -1.73 -8.49 -6.38
C CYS A 28 -2.07 -9.77 -7.13
N GLY A 29 -3.21 -10.40 -6.80
CA GLY A 29 -3.59 -11.70 -7.36
C GLY A 29 -2.50 -12.75 -7.13
N GLY A 30 -1.96 -12.81 -5.91
CA GLY A 30 -0.87 -13.71 -5.51
C GLY A 30 0.54 -13.28 -5.96
N LYS A 31 0.68 -12.25 -6.80
CA LYS A 31 2.00 -11.71 -7.18
C LYS A 31 2.50 -10.72 -6.13
N PRO A 32 3.73 -10.84 -5.60
CA PRO A 32 4.24 -9.89 -4.61
C PRO A 32 4.27 -8.45 -5.15
N LEU A 33 3.88 -7.50 -4.31
CA LEU A 33 4.07 -6.07 -4.53
C LEU A 33 5.17 -5.55 -3.60
N GLU A 34 5.95 -4.59 -4.10
CA GLU A 34 6.87 -3.86 -3.24
C GLU A 34 6.08 -2.90 -2.34
N VAL A 35 6.20 -3.10 -1.03
CA VAL A 35 5.64 -2.21 0.00
C VAL A 35 6.77 -1.43 0.63
N ARG A 36 6.68 -0.09 0.60
CA ARG A 36 7.64 0.79 1.26
C ARG A 36 6.99 1.52 2.42
N ARG A 37 7.63 1.47 3.59
CA ARG A 37 7.28 2.34 4.71
C ARG A 37 7.74 3.76 4.38
N VAL A 38 6.81 4.71 4.40
CA VAL A 38 7.06 6.11 4.08
C VAL A 38 7.29 6.95 5.34
N GLY A 39 6.63 6.58 6.44
CA GLY A 39 6.79 7.30 7.71
C GLY A 39 5.66 6.97 8.68
N THR A 40 5.40 7.91 9.60
CA THR A 40 4.25 7.84 10.50
C THR A 40 3.47 9.14 10.46
N VAL A 41 2.16 9.04 10.65
CA VAL A 41 1.24 10.19 10.74
C VAL A 41 0.40 10.08 12.00
N ALA A 42 -0.38 11.12 12.30
CA ALA A 42 -1.22 11.18 13.51
C ALA A 42 -0.41 10.89 14.80
N GLN A 43 0.69 11.61 14.99
CA GLN A 43 1.57 11.49 16.17
C GLN A 43 2.13 10.06 16.40
N GLY A 44 2.29 9.27 15.34
CA GLY A 44 2.85 7.92 15.44
C GLY A 44 1.81 6.80 15.54
N VAL A 45 0.52 7.14 15.66
CA VAL A 45 -0.58 6.16 15.71
C VAL A 45 -0.67 5.35 14.43
N ARG A 46 -0.36 5.98 13.30
CA ARG A 46 -0.51 5.39 11.96
C ARG A 46 0.83 5.29 11.27
N THR A 47 1.15 4.11 10.75
CA THR A 47 2.29 3.95 9.85
C THR A 47 1.83 4.11 8.41
N LEU A 48 2.49 4.99 7.66
CA LEU A 48 2.18 5.25 6.26
C LEU A 48 3.03 4.35 5.36
N TYR A 49 2.38 3.73 4.38
CA TYR A 49 2.96 2.85 3.40
C TYR A 49 2.64 3.30 1.99
N ALA A 50 3.53 2.94 1.06
CA ALA A 50 3.33 3.09 -0.37
C ALA A 50 3.45 1.72 -1.04
N VAL A 51 2.56 1.44 -1.98
CA VAL A 51 2.79 0.44 -3.03
C VAL A 51 2.87 1.15 -4.38
N TRP A 52 3.68 0.61 -5.26
CA TRP A 52 3.89 1.12 -6.61
C TRP A 52 3.30 0.18 -7.65
N PHE A 53 2.66 0.76 -8.66
CA PHE A 53 2.16 0.06 -9.83
C PHE A 53 2.71 0.70 -11.11
N PRO A 54 3.16 -0.07 -12.09
CA PRO A 54 3.59 0.48 -13.39
C PRO A 54 2.40 1.07 -14.17
N ASP A 55 1.22 0.42 -14.09
CA ASP A 55 -0.01 0.81 -14.78
C ASP A 55 -1.04 1.35 -13.79
N TYR A 56 -2.00 2.16 -14.25
CA TYR A 56 -3.10 2.62 -13.41
C TYR A 56 -3.97 1.42 -13.03
N THR A 57 -3.87 0.97 -11.77
CA THR A 57 -4.40 -0.33 -11.35
C THR A 57 -5.64 -0.19 -10.45
N LYS A 58 -6.69 -0.94 -10.79
CA LYS A 58 -7.97 -1.03 -10.05
C LYS A 58 -8.17 -2.37 -9.34
N GLY A 59 -9.25 -2.47 -8.59
CA GLY A 59 -9.64 -3.68 -7.86
C GLY A 59 -9.19 -3.63 -6.40
N SER A 60 -8.60 -4.71 -5.91
CA SER A 60 -8.02 -4.80 -4.57
C SER A 60 -6.67 -5.51 -4.55
N ILE A 61 -5.90 -5.24 -3.50
CA ILE A 61 -4.69 -6.00 -3.14
C ILE A 61 -4.89 -6.66 -1.79
N GLU A 62 -4.21 -7.76 -1.56
CA GLU A 62 -4.15 -8.43 -0.27
C GLU A 62 -2.93 -7.95 0.49
N LEU A 63 -3.10 -7.70 1.78
CA LEU A 63 -2.06 -7.25 2.70
C LEU A 63 -1.89 -8.29 3.81
N SER A 64 -0.65 -8.59 4.15
CA SER A 64 -0.35 -9.23 5.43
C SER A 64 0.04 -8.16 6.44
N LEU A 65 -0.68 -8.13 7.55
CA LEU A 65 -0.50 -7.21 8.66
C LEU A 65 0.05 -7.98 9.85
N SER A 66 0.96 -7.35 10.58
CA SER A 66 1.56 -7.89 11.80
C SER A 66 1.30 -6.96 12.98
N HIS A 67 0.94 -7.56 14.12
CA HIS A 67 0.73 -6.87 15.38
C HIS A 67 1.05 -7.83 16.53
N ASP A 68 1.96 -7.42 17.42
CA ASP A 68 2.34 -8.20 18.61
C ASP A 68 2.68 -9.68 18.33
N GLY A 69 3.40 -9.93 17.23
CA GLY A 69 3.81 -11.28 16.81
C GLY A 69 2.71 -12.11 16.12
N THR A 70 1.50 -11.56 15.98
CA THR A 70 0.39 -12.19 15.23
C THR A 70 0.31 -11.60 13.84
N THR A 71 0.03 -12.44 12.84
CA THR A 71 -0.21 -12.02 11.45
C THR A 71 -1.68 -12.18 11.10
N SER A 72 -2.24 -11.20 10.37
CA SER A 72 -3.59 -11.23 9.82
C SER A 72 -3.59 -10.77 8.37
N GLU A 73 -4.59 -11.18 7.59
CA GLU A 73 -4.78 -10.73 6.22
C GLU A 73 -5.85 -9.63 6.14
N ALA A 74 -5.66 -8.69 5.23
CA ALA A 74 -6.63 -7.64 4.94
C ALA A 74 -6.67 -7.33 3.43
N SER A 75 -7.81 -6.86 2.93
CA SER A 75 -7.95 -6.41 1.55
C SER A 75 -7.99 -4.88 1.48
N LEU A 76 -7.14 -4.28 0.64
CA LEU A 76 -7.14 -2.84 0.35
C LEU A 76 -7.73 -2.57 -1.02
N ARG A 77 -8.81 -1.77 -1.06
CA ARG A 77 -9.45 -1.35 -2.30
C ARG A 77 -8.64 -0.26 -3.03
N LEU A 78 -8.31 -0.53 -4.29
CA LEU A 78 -7.66 0.40 -5.22
C LEU A 78 -8.67 1.31 -5.96
N GLY A 79 -9.95 0.94 -5.95
CA GLY A 79 -11.04 1.63 -6.64
C GLY A 79 -11.45 0.90 -7.92
N ASP A 80 -12.35 1.49 -8.69
CA ASP A 80 -13.00 0.81 -9.83
C ASP A 80 -12.46 1.27 -11.21
N PHE A 81 -11.60 2.29 -11.22
CA PHE A 81 -11.00 2.87 -12.43
C PHE A 81 -9.52 2.53 -12.52
N GLY A 82 -9.10 2.06 -13.70
CA GLY A 82 -7.74 1.61 -13.98
C GLY A 82 -7.67 0.85 -15.30
N ASP A 83 -6.50 0.89 -15.93
CA ASP A 83 -6.15 0.19 -17.16
C ASP A 83 -5.90 -1.31 -16.90
N ARG A 84 -5.48 -1.65 -15.67
CA ARG A 84 -5.26 -3.02 -15.20
C ARG A 84 -6.11 -3.32 -13.97
N THR A 85 -6.60 -4.55 -13.88
CA THR A 85 -7.25 -5.05 -12.65
C THR A 85 -6.28 -5.94 -11.90
N CYS A 86 -6.15 -5.70 -10.60
CA CYS A 86 -5.38 -6.55 -9.71
C CYS A 86 -6.17 -7.82 -9.34
N VAL A 87 -6.99 -7.74 -8.28
CA VAL A 87 -8.08 -8.67 -8.01
C VAL A 87 -9.40 -7.92 -8.22
N ALA A 88 -10.35 -8.52 -8.93
CA ALA A 88 -11.66 -7.90 -9.11
C ALA A 88 -12.36 -7.76 -7.75
N VAL A 89 -12.91 -6.57 -7.49
CA VAL A 89 -13.79 -6.36 -6.33
C VAL A 89 -15.20 -6.80 -6.77
N PRO A 90 -15.90 -7.64 -5.99
CA PRO A 90 -17.29 -8.02 -6.26
C PRO A 90 -18.23 -6.81 -6.35
#